data_AF-A0A0S8GXB0-F1
#
_entry.id   AF-A0A0S8GXB0-F1
#
_cell.length_a   1.000
_cell.length_b   1.000
_cell.length_c   1.000
_cell.angle_alpha   90.00
_cell.angle_beta   90.00
_cell.angle_gamma   90.00
#
_symmetry.space_group_name_H-M   'P 1'
#
loop_
_entity.id
_entity.type
_entity.pdbx_description
1 polymer ?
#
loop_
_entity_poly.entity_id
_entity_poly.type
_entity_poly.pdbx_seq_one_letter_code
_entity_poly.pdbx_strand_id
1 'polypeptide(L)'
;MDGGNYPGTAKKKLVTLKRLFNLAVQRGQLEVNPLRHVSKPKIAEGEIHVYSDEECQRMVKVAQEAKIGKSYRWDILILTALCTGMRRGELLNTTWRVIDFAG
;
A
#
# COMPACT_ATOMS: atom_id res chain seq x y z
N MET A 1 -23.62 0.40 23.70
CA MET A 1 -23.47 1.35 22.58
C MET A 1 -22.04 1.18 22.09
N ASP A 2 -21.73 0.02 21.49
CA ASP A 2 -20.36 -0.48 21.39
C ASP A 2 -20.03 -0.85 19.95
N GLY A 3 -19.88 0.18 19.12
CA GLY A 3 -19.31 0.06 17.77
C GLY A 3 -17.81 -0.21 17.85
N GLY A 4 -17.43 -1.40 18.32
CA GLY A 4 -16.04 -1.84 18.45
C GLY A 4 -15.37 -1.86 17.08
N ASN A 5 -14.39 -0.97 16.85
CA ASN A 5 -13.60 -1.00 15.62
C ASN A 5 -12.89 -2.35 15.48
N TYR A 6 -12.85 -2.91 14.26
CA TYR A 6 -11.99 -4.05 13.95
C TYR A 6 -10.55 -3.79 14.44
N PRO A 7 -9.86 -4.75 15.07
CA PRO A 7 -8.56 -4.53 15.72
C PRO A 7 -7.51 -3.87 14.82
N GLY A 8 -7.52 -4.21 13.53
CA GLY A 8 -6.69 -3.56 12.51
C GLY A 8 -6.95 -2.07 12.35
N THR A 9 -8.21 -1.66 12.38
CA THR A 9 -8.63 -0.25 12.27
C THR A 9 -8.23 0.53 13.52
N ALA A 10 -8.41 -0.04 14.71
CA ALA A 10 -7.96 0.57 15.96
C ALA A 10 -6.43 0.76 15.99
N LYS A 11 -5.65 -0.24 15.56
CA LYS A 11 -4.18 -0.14 15.44
C LYS A 11 -3.76 0.97 14.50
N LYS A 12 -4.38 1.07 13.31
CA LYS A 12 -4.08 2.12 12.33
C LYS A 12 -4.32 3.51 12.93
N LYS A 13 -5.48 3.73 13.55
CA LYS A 13 -5.81 5.00 14.23
C LYS A 13 -4.76 5.35 15.31
N LEU A 14 -4.42 4.38 16.15
CA LEU A 14 -3.44 4.57 17.22
C LEU A 14 -2.03 4.89 16.71
N VAL A 15 -1.59 4.22 15.63
CA VAL A 15 -0.30 4.52 14.98
C VAL A 15 -0.28 5.94 14.40
N THR A 16 -1.36 6.36 13.75
CA THR A 16 -1.48 7.71 13.19
C THR A 16 -1.44 8.78 14.29
N LEU A 17 -2.21 8.60 15.36
CA LEU A 17 -2.22 9.53 16.50
C LEU A 17 -0.85 9.61 17.19
N LYS A 18 -0.19 8.46 17.40
CA LYS A 18 1.15 8.43 18.02
C LYS A 18 2.17 9.18 17.15
N ARG A 19 2.08 9.08 15.83
CA ARG A 19 2.91 9.86 14.88
C ARG A 19 2.61 11.36 14.95
N LEU A 20 1.33 11.74 14.99
CA LEU A 20 0.92 13.15 15.13
C LEU A 20 1.50 13.79 16.40
N PHE A 21 1.36 13.12 17.55
CA PHE A 21 1.90 13.65 18.80
C PHE A 21 3.43 13.64 18.84
N ASN A 22 4.09 12.67 18.21
CA ASN A 22 5.55 12.74 18.04
C ASN A 22 5.97 13.97 17.23
N LEU A 23 5.23 14.31 16.17
CA LEU A 23 5.50 15.51 15.37
C LEU A 23 5.28 16.79 16.19
N ALA A 24 4.24 16.84 17.02
CA ALA A 24 4.00 17.97 17.92
C ALA A 24 5.14 18.16 18.94
N VAL A 25 5.67 17.06 19.49
CA VAL A 25 6.86 17.09 20.36
C VAL A 25 8.10 17.58 19.60
N GLN A 26 8.35 17.05 18.40
CA GLN A 26 9.46 17.50 17.55
C GLN A 26 9.39 18.99 17.20
N ARG A 27 8.18 19.54 17.09
CA ARG A 27 7.93 20.96 16.83
C ARG A 27 7.92 21.83 18.09
N GLY A 28 8.16 21.25 19.27
CA GLY A 28 8.12 21.96 20.56
C GLY A 28 6.71 22.38 21.01
N GLN A 29 5.66 21.86 20.40
CA GLN A 29 4.27 22.16 20.76
C GLN A 29 3.80 21.34 21.98
N LEU A 30 4.50 20.24 22.27
CA LEU A 30 4.30 19.39 23.44
C LEU A 30 5.68 19.01 23.98
N GLU A 31 5.80 18.89 25.30
CA GLU A 31 7.03 18.39 25.90
C GLU A 31 7.14 16.87 25.77
N VAL A 32 6.01 16.17 25.87
CA VAL A 32 5.95 14.70 25.83
C VAL A 32 4.77 14.21 25.02
N ASN A 33 4.94 13.04 24.38
CA ASN A 33 3.86 12.40 23.64
C ASN A 33 2.87 11.73 24.63
N PRO A 34 1.58 12.12 24.66
CA PRO A 34 0.59 11.53 25.57
C PRO A 34 0.38 10.01 25.33
N LEU A 35 0.71 9.51 24.14
CA LEU A 35 0.62 8.09 23.78
C LEU A 35 1.94 7.33 23.97
N ARG A 36 2.92 7.89 24.69
CA ARG A 36 4.23 7.27 24.92
C ARG A 36 4.11 5.85 25.48
N HIS A 37 3.32 5.69 26.54
CA HIS A 37 3.13 4.42 27.27
C HIS A 37 2.05 3.51 26.69
N VAL A 38 1.33 3.97 25.66
CA VAL A 38 0.29 3.14 25.03
C VAL A 38 0.93 2.14 24.07
N SER A 39 0.76 0.86 24.39
CA SER A 39 1.20 -0.26 23.57
C SER A 39 0.31 -0.45 22.35
N LYS A 40 0.90 -0.82 21.21
CA LYS A 40 0.13 -1.17 20.03
C LYS A 40 -0.52 -2.54 20.24
N PRO A 41 -1.78 -2.75 19.84
CA PRO A 41 -2.37 -4.07 19.85
C PRO A 41 -1.58 -5.00 18.92
N LYS A 42 -1.27 -6.20 19.40
CA LYS A 42 -0.71 -7.27 18.58
C LYS A 42 -1.79 -7.75 17.63
N ILE A 43 -1.45 -7.85 16.36
CA ILE A 43 -2.34 -8.39 15.32
C ILE A 43 -1.53 -9.47 14.65
N ALA A 44 -2.13 -10.65 14.47
CA ALA A 44 -1.51 -11.71 13.69
C ALA A 44 -1.17 -11.17 12.29
N GLU A 45 0.05 -11.43 11.85
CA GLU A 45 0.42 -11.12 10.48
C GLU A 45 -0.37 -12.04 9.55
N GLY A 46 -0.97 -11.47 8.52
CA GLY A 46 -1.67 -12.26 7.52
C GLY A 46 -0.67 -13.09 6.73
N GLU A 47 -1.12 -14.27 6.28
CA GLU A 47 -0.35 -15.10 5.37
C GLU A 47 -0.06 -14.33 4.08
N ILE A 48 1.21 -14.34 3.65
CA ILE A 48 1.62 -13.73 2.38
C ILE A 48 1.41 -14.77 1.29
N HIS A 49 0.39 -14.55 0.45
CA HIS A 49 0.19 -15.36 -0.75
C HIS A 49 1.20 -14.96 -1.82
N VAL A 50 2.04 -15.92 -2.23
CA VAL A 50 2.98 -15.75 -3.34
C VAL A 50 2.33 -16.35 -4.59
N TYR A 51 2.24 -15.54 -5.65
CA TYR A 51 1.60 -15.97 -6.88
C TYR A 51 2.43 -17.02 -7.62
N SER A 52 1.77 -18.07 -8.12
CA SER A 52 2.39 -19.02 -9.05
C SER A 52 2.51 -18.43 -10.46
N ASP A 53 3.32 -19.07 -11.30
CA ASP A 53 3.46 -18.67 -12.70
C ASP A 53 2.12 -18.77 -13.45
N GLU A 54 1.32 -19.79 -13.16
CA GLU A 54 -0.01 -19.95 -13.75
C GLU A 54 -0.98 -18.85 -13.30
N GLU A 55 -0.90 -18.41 -12.04
CA GLU A 55 -1.67 -17.28 -11.54
C GLU A 55 -1.27 -15.99 -12.26
N CYS A 56 0.03 -15.74 -12.40
CA CYS A 56 0.55 -14.58 -13.13
C CYS A 56 0.07 -14.56 -14.59
N GLN A 57 0.15 -15.69 -15.29
CA GLN A 57 -0.36 -15.82 -16.67
C GLN A 57 -1.87 -15.57 -16.75
N ARG A 58 -2.65 -16.13 -15.82
CA ARG A 58 -4.10 -15.88 -15.75
C ARG A 58 -4.43 -14.41 -15.52
N MET A 59 -3.69 -13.73 -14.64
CA MET A 59 -3.88 -12.30 -14.38
C MET A 59 -3.67 -11.46 -15.64
N VAL A 60 -2.59 -11.71 -16.39
CA VAL A 60 -2.32 -10.99 -17.64
C VAL A 60 -3.41 -11.26 -18.68
N LYS A 61 -3.85 -12.52 -18.83
CA LYS A 61 -4.93 -12.87 -19.77
C LYS A 61 -6.24 -12.16 -19.45
N VAL A 62 -6.66 -12.17 -18.19
CA VAL A 62 -7.88 -11.47 -17.75
C VAL A 62 -7.74 -9.97 -17.97
N ALA A 63 -6.55 -9.40 -17.72
CA ALA A 63 -6.29 -7.98 -17.94
C ALA A 63 -6.39 -7.56 -19.42
N GLN A 64 -6.00 -8.44 -20.36
CA GLN A 64 -6.16 -8.20 -21.80
C GLN A 64 -7.63 -8.17 -22.22
N GLU A 65 -8.45 -9.03 -21.60
CA GLU A 65 -9.88 -9.15 -21.91
C GLU A 65 -10.74 -8.12 -21.12
N ALA A 66 -10.18 -7.50 -20.08
CA ALA A 66 -10.88 -6.60 -19.19
C ALA A 66 -11.30 -5.30 -19.87
N LYS A 67 -12.60 -5.16 -20.10
CA LYS A 67 -13.23 -3.91 -20.59
C LYS A 67 -13.70 -3.01 -19.45
N ILE A 68 -12.78 -2.68 -18.53
CA ILE A 68 -13.09 -1.84 -17.36
C ILE A 68 -12.70 -0.38 -17.66
N GLY A 69 -13.72 0.49 -17.81
CA GLY A 69 -13.54 1.92 -18.05
C GLY A 69 -13.24 2.28 -19.52
N LYS A 70 -12.53 3.39 -19.74
CA LYS A 70 -11.97 3.73 -21.07
C LYS A 70 -10.97 2.63 -21.49
N SER A 71 -10.59 2.61 -22.77
CA SER A 71 -9.64 1.64 -23.36
C SER A 71 -8.23 1.75 -22.73
N TYR A 72 -8.09 1.30 -21.48
CA TYR A 72 -6.84 1.26 -20.75
C TYR A 72 -6.15 -0.08 -20.98
N ARG A 73 -4.85 -0.04 -21.20
CA ARG A 73 -3.99 -1.22 -21.37
C ARG A 73 -3.62 -1.82 -20.01
N TRP A 74 -4.61 -2.39 -19.34
CA TRP A 74 -4.45 -3.05 -18.03
C TRP A 74 -3.43 -4.20 -18.07
N ASP A 75 -3.35 -4.87 -19.22
CA ASP A 75 -2.36 -5.90 -19.53
C ASP A 75 -0.93 -5.39 -19.36
N ILE A 76 -0.60 -4.24 -19.94
CA ILE A 76 0.74 -3.65 -19.86
C ILE A 76 1.06 -3.25 -18.42
N LEU A 77 0.07 -2.67 -17.71
CA LEU A 77 0.26 -2.22 -16.33
C LEU A 77 0.54 -3.40 -15.38
N ILE A 78 -0.24 -4.48 -15.49
CA ILE A 78 -0.07 -5.68 -14.68
C ILE A 78 1.24 -6.39 -15.04
N LEU A 79 1.56 -6.52 -16.34
CA LEU A 79 2.82 -7.13 -16.77
C LEU A 79 4.03 -6.37 -16.22
N THR A 80 4.01 -5.04 -16.30
CA THR A 80 5.09 -4.19 -15.77
C THR A 80 5.26 -4.40 -14.27
N ALA A 81 4.15 -4.46 -13.51
CA ALA A 81 4.19 -4.71 -12.08
C ALA A 81 4.81 -6.08 -11.75
N LEU A 82 4.44 -7.12 -12.49
CA LEU A 82 4.97 -8.48 -12.31
C LEU A 82 6.47 -8.57 -12.65
N CYS A 83 6.93 -7.91 -13.71
CA CYS A 83 8.33 -7.97 -14.14
C CYS A 83 9.28 -7.10 -13.29
N THR A 84 8.79 -5.98 -12.75
CA THR A 84 9.65 -4.99 -12.05
C THR A 84 9.49 -5.01 -10.53
N GLY A 85 8.39 -5.55 -10.01
CA GLY A 85 8.09 -5.51 -8.58
C GLY A 85 7.74 -4.11 -8.04
N MET A 86 7.45 -3.15 -8.92
CA MET A 86 7.13 -1.78 -8.52
C MET A 86 5.89 -1.69 -7.65
N ARG A 87 5.91 -0.79 -6.66
CA ARG A 87 4.70 -0.48 -5.88
C ARG A 87 3.69 0.23 -6.78
N ARG A 88 2.40 0.06 -6.51
CA ARG A 88 1.31 0.73 -7.25
C ARG A 88 1.54 2.24 -7.42
N GLY A 89 2.03 2.93 -6.40
CA GLY A 89 2.30 4.37 -6.48
C GLY A 89 3.47 4.71 -7.42
N GLU A 90 4.51 3.87 -7.46
CA GLU A 90 5.65 4.04 -8.37
C GLU A 90 5.19 3.78 -9.82
N LEU A 91 4.46 2.69 -10.03
CA LEU A 91 3.92 2.29 -11.34
C LEU A 91 3.02 3.38 -11.94
N LEU A 92 2.09 3.92 -11.14
CA LEU A 92 1.15 4.95 -11.60
C LEU A 92 1.80 6.33 -11.80
N ASN A 93 2.94 6.59 -11.16
CA ASN A 93 3.72 7.82 -11.34
C ASN A 93 4.80 7.67 -12.42
N THR A 94 4.93 6.50 -13.05
CA THR A 94 5.91 6.27 -14.11
C THR A 94 5.50 7.04 -15.35
N THR A 95 6.42 7.83 -15.88
CA THR A 95 6.23 8.61 -17.11
C THR A 95 7.34 8.28 -18.09
N TRP A 96 7.13 8.56 -19.38
CA TRP A 96 8.16 8.34 -20.41
C TRP A 96 9.47 9.08 -20.13
N ARG A 97 9.46 10.14 -19.32
CA ARG A 97 10.66 10.92 -18.97
C ARG A 97 11.62 10.17 -18.03
N VAL A 98 11.12 9.16 -17.31
CA VAL A 98 11.94 8.37 -16.38
C VAL A 98 12.37 7.03 -16.97
N ILE A 99 12.01 6.74 -18.22
CA ILE A 99 12.41 5.52 -18.93
C ILE A 99 13.48 5.91 -19.95
N ASP A 100 14.69 5.39 -19.76
CA ASP A 100 15.76 5.51 -20.73
C ASP A 100 15.78 4.30 -21.66
N PHE A 101 15.69 4.55 -22.96
CA PHE A 101 15.76 3.52 -24.01
C PHE A 101 17.12 3.47 -24.69
N ALA A 102 18.02 4.42 -24.40
CA ALA A 102 19.37 4.46 -24.92
C ALA A 102 20.29 3.69 -23.96
N GLY A 103 20.24 2.37 -24.04
CA GLY A 103 21.28 1.48 -23.53
C GLY A 103 22.44 1.36 -24.51
#